data_AF-A0A954PY59-F1
#
_entry.id   AF-A0A954PY59-F1
#
_cell.length_a   1.000
_cell.length_b   1.000
_cell.length_c   1.000
_cell.angle_alpha   90.00
_cell.angle_beta   90.00
_cell.angle_gamma   90.00
#
_symmetry.space_group_name_H-M   'P 1'
#
loop_
_entity.id
_entity.type
_entity.pdbx_description
1 polymer ?
#
loop_
_entity_poly.entity_id
_entity_poly.type
_entity_poly.pdbx_seq_one_letter_code
_entity_poly.pdbx_strand_id
1 'polypeptide(L)'
;MALRTFTLTIGFLAALCFVALPGCQDSASTTTVSDATDGDQDHEGEHKHDDEDADEHEHDFDSISEAVEEIESLRNTIRDEFAAGHADEAHEPLHHMGEVLIAAKNFAKTMEDSEQKTAATEAIASLLADFTAVDDGLHGSDENKSKGKKYADVSDSIDQAIETLKKGSQE
;
A
#
# COMPACT_ATOMS: atom_id res chain seq x y z
N MET A 1 -18.84 -38.93 19.16
CA MET A 1 -19.23 -39.17 17.76
C MET A 1 -20.51 -38.40 17.46
N ALA A 2 -20.41 -37.35 16.64
CA ALA A 2 -21.53 -36.80 15.86
C ALA A 2 -20.92 -35.86 14.80
N LEU A 3 -20.48 -36.46 13.70
CA LEU A 3 -19.93 -35.79 12.52
C LEU A 3 -21.10 -35.17 11.75
N ARG A 4 -21.17 -33.83 11.67
CA ARG A 4 -22.16 -33.14 10.84
C ARG A 4 -21.56 -32.89 9.46
N THR A 5 -21.93 -33.72 8.51
CA THR A 5 -21.66 -33.56 7.08
C THR A 5 -22.46 -32.37 6.54
N PHE A 6 -21.78 -31.36 5.99
CA PHE A 6 -22.42 -30.28 5.25
C PHE A 6 -22.38 -30.61 3.75
N THR A 7 -23.55 -30.69 3.14
CA THR A 7 -23.79 -31.17 1.79
C THR A 7 -23.45 -30.10 0.74
N LEU A 8 -22.63 -30.50 -0.23
CA LEU A 8 -22.33 -29.86 -1.50
C LEU A 8 -23.61 -29.55 -2.30
N THR A 9 -23.77 -28.32 -2.81
CA THR A 9 -24.66 -28.05 -3.94
C THR A 9 -23.87 -27.46 -5.11
N ILE A 10 -24.00 -28.15 -6.24
CA ILE A 10 -23.48 -27.82 -7.56
C ILE A 10 -24.57 -27.03 -8.30
N GLY A 11 -24.22 -25.89 -8.90
CA GLY A 11 -24.97 -25.26 -10.00
C GLY A 11 -23.92 -24.68 -10.97
N PHE A 12 -23.63 -25.28 -12.13
CA PHE A 12 -24.42 -25.45 -13.36
C PHE A 12 -24.62 -24.15 -14.16
N LEU A 13 -23.71 -23.96 -15.13
CA LEU A 13 -23.99 -23.78 -16.57
C LEU A 13 -24.02 -22.36 -17.19
N ALA A 14 -23.26 -22.31 -18.31
CA ALA A 14 -23.39 -21.51 -19.53
C ALA A 14 -22.95 -20.03 -19.49
N ALA A 15 -22.48 -19.42 -20.58
CA ALA A 15 -21.85 -19.81 -21.84
C ALA A 15 -21.64 -18.49 -22.61
N LEU A 16 -20.63 -18.45 -23.49
CA LEU A 16 -20.60 -17.67 -24.74
C LEU A 16 -20.75 -16.13 -24.66
N CYS A 17 -19.71 -15.39 -25.08
CA CYS A 17 -19.59 -14.96 -26.47
C CYS A 17 -18.35 -14.09 -26.73
N PHE A 18 -17.68 -14.41 -27.82
CA PHE A 18 -16.53 -13.74 -28.44
C PHE A 18 -17.02 -12.51 -29.22
N VAL A 19 -16.36 -11.36 -29.09
CA VAL A 19 -16.35 -10.34 -30.15
C VAL A 19 -14.98 -9.70 -30.20
N ALA A 20 -14.21 -10.08 -31.23
CA ALA A 20 -12.99 -9.39 -31.64
C ALA A 20 -13.37 -8.32 -32.66
N LEU A 21 -12.90 -7.09 -32.45
CA LEU A 21 -12.96 -6.01 -33.45
C LEU A 21 -11.54 -5.77 -34.00
N PRO A 22 -11.29 -5.98 -35.30
CA PRO A 22 -10.11 -5.45 -35.97
C PRO A 22 -10.39 -4.01 -36.42
N GLY A 23 -9.82 -3.03 -35.71
CA GLY A 23 -9.78 -1.63 -36.15
C GLY A 23 -8.52 -1.39 -36.98
N CYS A 24 -8.70 -1.26 -38.29
CA CYS A 24 -7.65 -0.92 -39.26
C CYS A 24 -7.37 0.59 -39.28
N GLN A 25 -6.11 0.89 -39.57
CA GLN A 25 -5.61 1.99 -40.40
C GLN A 25 -5.91 3.43 -39.96
N ASP A 26 -4.84 4.11 -39.54
CA ASP A 26 -4.49 5.36 -40.20
C ASP A 26 -3.02 5.31 -40.65
N SER A 27 -2.83 5.44 -41.96
CA SER A 27 -1.54 5.68 -42.59
C SER A 27 -1.51 7.14 -42.97
N ALA A 28 -0.66 7.93 -42.32
CA ALA A 28 -0.23 9.22 -42.85
C ALA A 28 1.29 9.27 -42.92
N SER A 29 1.75 9.63 -44.11
CA SER A 29 3.14 9.67 -44.58
C SER A 29 3.99 10.73 -43.88
N THR A 30 5.26 10.36 -43.71
CA THR A 30 6.46 11.13 -44.09
C THR A 30 6.51 12.61 -43.75
N THR A 31 7.40 12.97 -42.83
CA THR A 31 8.36 14.04 -43.09
C THR A 31 9.74 13.57 -42.62
N THR A 32 10.57 13.27 -43.61
CA THR A 32 12.00 12.97 -43.46
C THR A 32 12.80 14.24 -43.23
N VAL A 33 13.55 14.19 -42.12
CA VAL A 33 14.84 14.84 -41.78
C VAL A 33 15.03 16.34 -42.00
N SER A 34 15.32 17.03 -40.89
CA SER A 34 16.22 18.17 -40.88
C SER A 34 17.48 17.80 -40.10
N ASP A 35 18.58 18.18 -40.72
CA ASP A 35 19.98 17.96 -40.40
C ASP A 35 20.41 18.68 -39.11
N ALA A 36 21.53 18.22 -38.57
CA ALA A 36 22.09 18.58 -37.28
C ALA A 36 22.28 20.08 -37.05
N THR A 37 21.96 20.53 -35.84
CA THR A 37 22.65 21.66 -35.21
C THR A 37 23.12 21.24 -33.82
N ASP A 38 24.45 21.28 -33.71
CA ASP A 38 25.27 21.25 -32.52
C ASP A 38 24.78 22.32 -31.52
N GLY A 39 24.67 21.95 -30.26
CA GLY A 39 24.04 22.74 -29.20
C GLY A 39 24.29 22.10 -27.85
N ASP A 40 25.57 22.03 -27.49
CA ASP A 40 26.08 21.96 -26.12
C ASP A 40 25.26 22.85 -25.18
N GLN A 41 24.52 22.23 -24.26
CA GLN A 41 24.08 22.82 -22.99
C GLN A 41 24.06 21.70 -21.95
N ASP A 42 25.17 21.67 -21.21
CA ASP A 42 25.28 21.61 -19.76
C ASP A 42 24.17 20.95 -18.92
N HIS A 43 24.68 20.32 -17.87
CA HIS A 43 24.07 19.56 -16.80
C HIS A 43 22.86 20.22 -16.09
N GLU A 44 22.38 19.55 -15.05
CA GLU A 44 21.48 20.05 -14.01
C GLU A 44 19.97 19.80 -14.21
N GLY A 45 19.61 18.53 -14.37
CA GLY A 45 18.35 17.99 -13.88
C GLY A 45 18.51 17.45 -12.46
N GLU A 46 19.21 18.19 -11.59
CA GLU A 46 19.24 17.92 -10.16
C GLU A 46 17.82 18.13 -9.66
N HIS A 47 17.09 17.04 -9.43
CA HIS A 47 15.95 17.09 -8.53
C HIS A 47 16.53 17.50 -7.18
N LYS A 48 16.49 18.80 -6.92
CA LYS A 48 16.69 19.36 -5.60
C LYS A 48 15.61 18.73 -4.74
N HIS A 49 15.99 17.67 -4.05
CA HIS A 49 15.42 17.38 -2.76
C HIS A 49 15.70 18.64 -1.95
N ASP A 50 14.68 19.48 -1.78
CA ASP A 50 14.66 20.42 -0.67
C ASP A 50 14.64 19.55 0.59
N ASP A 51 15.81 19.06 0.97
CA ASP A 51 16.11 18.46 2.26
C ASP A 51 16.22 19.59 3.31
N GLU A 52 15.28 20.54 3.28
CA GLU A 52 15.08 21.50 4.36
C GLU A 52 14.12 20.82 5.36
N ASP A 53 14.74 20.14 6.33
CA ASP A 53 14.08 19.58 7.53
C ASP A 53 13.14 18.40 7.30
N ALA A 54 13.54 17.42 6.46
CA ALA A 54 13.12 16.05 6.73
C ALA A 54 13.84 15.63 8.03
N ASP A 55 13.24 15.97 9.19
CA ASP A 55 13.53 15.29 10.45
C ASP A 55 13.57 13.80 10.10
N GLU A 56 14.74 13.18 10.13
CA GLU A 56 14.85 11.74 10.01
C GLU A 56 14.04 11.21 11.19
N HIS A 57 12.77 10.85 10.95
CA HIS A 57 11.87 10.33 11.95
C HIS A 57 12.37 8.95 12.34
N GLU A 58 13.39 8.91 13.20
CA GLU A 58 13.84 7.68 13.83
C GLU A 58 12.71 7.17 14.71
N HIS A 59 12.00 6.17 14.22
CA HIS A 59 11.01 5.42 14.99
C HIS A 59 11.74 4.39 15.87
N ASP A 60 12.01 4.78 17.11
CA ASP A 60 12.37 3.83 18.18
C ASP A 60 11.19 3.68 19.13
N PHE A 61 10.81 2.43 19.40
CA PHE A 61 9.65 2.12 20.23
C PHE A 61 10.13 1.44 21.52
N ASP A 62 9.64 1.91 22.66
CA ASP A 62 9.87 1.25 23.95
C ASP A 62 8.91 0.07 24.16
N SER A 63 7.79 0.05 23.43
CA SER A 63 6.75 -0.98 23.53
C SER A 63 5.94 -1.13 22.24
N ILE A 64 5.26 -2.28 22.07
CA ILE A 64 4.26 -2.42 20.99
C ILE A 64 3.08 -1.46 21.19
N SER A 65 2.72 -1.12 22.44
CA SER A 65 1.65 -0.18 22.74
C SER A 65 1.92 1.20 22.13
N GLU A 66 3.15 1.70 22.26
CA GLU A 66 3.57 2.98 21.68
C GLU A 66 3.48 2.96 20.16
N ALA A 67 3.99 1.90 19.52
CA ALA A 67 3.85 1.72 18.08
C ALA A 67 2.38 1.69 17.63
N VAL A 68 1.50 1.06 18.41
CA VAL A 68 0.06 0.98 18.10
C VAL A 68 -0.60 2.36 18.16
N GLU A 69 -0.23 3.23 19.10
CA GLU A 69 -0.77 4.59 19.19
C GLU A 69 -0.43 5.40 17.94
N GLU A 70 0.81 5.32 17.47
CA GLU A 70 1.25 6.01 16.26
C GLU A 70 0.58 5.43 14.99
N ILE A 71 0.51 4.09 14.88
CA ILE A 71 -0.21 3.40 13.79
C ILE A 71 -1.70 3.81 13.79
N GLU A 72 -2.36 3.88 14.93
CA GLU A 72 -3.76 4.30 15.00
C GLU A 72 -3.95 5.75 14.56
N SER A 73 -3.04 6.64 14.96
CA SER A 73 -3.03 8.05 14.55
C SER A 73 -2.91 8.19 13.04
N LEU A 74 -1.89 7.59 12.43
CA LEU A 74 -1.66 7.62 10.98
C LEU A 74 -2.80 6.97 10.21
N ARG A 75 -3.31 5.82 10.67
CA ARG A 75 -4.47 5.16 10.05
C ARG A 75 -5.70 6.07 10.03
N ASN A 76 -5.95 6.83 11.10
CA ASN A 76 -7.07 7.77 11.14
C ASN A 76 -6.88 8.90 10.14
N THR A 77 -5.69 9.49 10.05
CA THR A 77 -5.36 10.51 9.04
C THR A 77 -5.60 9.98 7.63
N ILE A 78 -5.01 8.82 7.29
CA ILE A 78 -5.17 8.19 5.97
C ILE A 78 -6.65 7.94 5.66
N ARG A 79 -7.40 7.35 6.60
CA ARG A 79 -8.84 7.09 6.45
C ARG A 79 -9.60 8.37 6.14
N ASP A 80 -9.34 9.43 6.90
CA ASP A 80 -10.11 10.67 6.84
C ASP A 80 -9.83 11.43 5.54
N GLU A 81 -8.58 11.43 5.06
CA GLU A 81 -8.22 11.98 3.74
C GLU A 81 -8.92 11.21 2.60
N PHE A 82 -8.89 9.87 2.61
CA PHE A 82 -9.62 9.09 1.61
C PHE A 82 -11.15 9.31 1.68
N ALA A 83 -11.71 9.46 2.89
CA ALA A 83 -13.13 9.74 3.08
C ALA A 83 -13.53 11.14 2.59
N ALA A 84 -12.61 12.11 2.66
CA ALA A 84 -12.79 13.47 2.15
C ALA A 84 -12.57 13.57 0.63
N GLY A 85 -12.06 12.52 -0.02
CA GLY A 85 -11.72 12.53 -1.44
C GLY A 85 -10.37 13.20 -1.72
N HIS A 86 -9.49 13.23 -0.71
CA HIS A 86 -8.19 13.88 -0.67
C HIS A 86 -7.09 12.81 -0.75
N ALA A 87 -7.11 12.01 -1.82
CA ALA A 87 -6.22 10.86 -1.97
C ALA A 87 -4.74 11.27 -2.12
N ASP A 88 -4.49 12.45 -2.71
CA ASP A 88 -3.13 12.99 -2.85
C ASP A 88 -2.58 13.45 -1.50
N GLU A 89 -3.43 13.97 -0.61
CA GLU A 89 -3.07 14.37 0.75
C GLU A 89 -2.80 13.17 1.67
N ALA A 90 -3.35 11.99 1.35
CA ALA A 90 -3.03 10.74 2.04
C ALA A 90 -1.65 10.16 1.69
N HIS A 91 -0.97 10.71 0.68
CA HIS A 91 0.28 10.20 0.14
C HIS A 91 1.43 10.20 1.17
N GLU A 92 1.75 11.34 1.77
CA GLU A 92 2.79 11.44 2.78
C GLU A 92 2.46 10.62 4.05
N PRO A 93 1.23 10.66 4.61
CA PRO A 93 0.82 9.75 5.68
C PRO A 93 0.97 8.25 5.36
N LEU A 94 0.75 7.83 4.10
CA LEU A 94 0.97 6.44 3.68
C LEU A 94 2.45 6.04 3.73
N HIS A 95 3.34 6.95 3.31
CA HIS A 95 4.79 6.71 3.34
C HIS A 95 5.29 6.60 4.77
N HIS A 96 4.87 7.54 5.63
CA HIS A 96 5.16 7.52 7.05
C HIS A 96 4.62 6.26 7.76
N MET A 97 3.39 5.83 7.43
CA MET A 97 2.85 4.55 7.93
C MET A 97 3.75 3.36 7.57
N GLY A 98 4.32 3.34 6.35
CA GLY A 98 5.27 2.31 5.94
C GLY A 98 6.52 2.27 6.84
N GLU A 99 7.10 3.43 7.15
CA GLU A 99 8.28 3.57 8.01
C GLU A 99 8.01 3.11 9.45
N VAL A 100 6.92 3.60 10.05
CA VAL A 100 6.43 3.19 11.37
C VAL A 100 6.23 1.68 11.44
N LEU A 101 5.59 1.08 10.44
CA LEU A 101 5.36 -0.37 10.42
C LEU A 101 6.65 -1.18 10.28
N ILE A 102 7.64 -0.69 9.55
CA ILE A 102 8.95 -1.34 9.46
C ILE A 102 9.67 -1.30 10.82
N ALA A 103 9.66 -0.15 11.49
CA ALA A 103 10.23 0.01 12.83
C ALA A 103 9.51 -0.86 13.86
N ALA A 104 8.18 -0.83 13.89
CA ALA A 104 7.35 -1.65 14.77
C ALA A 104 7.61 -3.15 14.54
N LYS A 105 7.78 -3.58 13.28
CA LYS A 105 8.13 -4.97 12.95
C LYS A 105 9.50 -5.35 13.48
N ASN A 106 10.46 -4.44 13.46
CA ASN A 106 11.80 -4.69 13.97
C ASN A 106 11.79 -4.79 15.50
N PHE A 107 11.05 -3.92 16.19
CA PHE A 107 10.80 -4.05 17.62
C PHE A 107 10.09 -5.37 17.95
N ALA A 108 9.02 -5.74 17.24
CA ALA A 108 8.28 -6.97 17.51
C ALA A 108 9.17 -8.23 17.47
N LYS A 109 10.20 -8.25 16.61
CA LYS A 109 11.17 -9.37 16.53
C LYS A 109 12.05 -9.50 17.76
N THR A 110 12.23 -8.44 18.56
CA THR A 110 13.05 -8.45 19.78
C THR A 110 12.27 -8.89 21.02
N MET A 111 10.93 -8.89 20.98
CA MET A 111 10.08 -9.32 22.10
C MET A 111 10.48 -10.71 22.63
N GLU A 112 10.40 -10.95 23.94
CA GLU A 112 10.76 -12.26 24.51
C GLU A 112 9.64 -13.29 24.38
N ASP A 113 8.38 -12.84 24.51
CA ASP A 113 7.22 -13.72 24.37
C ASP A 113 7.02 -14.13 22.90
N SER A 114 7.16 -15.42 22.62
CA SER A 114 7.09 -15.94 21.25
C SER A 114 5.68 -15.85 20.65
N GLU A 115 4.63 -15.96 21.45
CA GLU A 115 3.26 -15.90 20.96
C GLU A 115 2.90 -14.46 20.60
N GLN A 116 3.22 -13.50 21.48
CA GLN A 116 3.05 -12.08 21.22
C GLN A 116 3.91 -11.62 20.03
N LYS A 117 5.18 -12.06 19.95
CA LYS A 117 6.07 -11.80 18.80
C LYS A 117 5.45 -12.25 17.49
N THR A 118 4.97 -13.49 17.42
CA THR A 118 4.35 -14.02 16.19
C THR A 118 3.09 -13.24 15.85
N ALA A 119 2.20 -13.01 16.81
CA ALA A 119 0.96 -12.26 16.58
C ALA A 119 1.24 -10.83 16.10
N ALA A 120 2.18 -10.12 16.73
CA ALA A 120 2.55 -8.76 16.36
C ALA A 120 3.20 -8.70 14.97
N THR A 121 4.16 -9.59 14.68
CA THR A 121 4.85 -9.60 13.39
C THR A 121 3.92 -9.96 12.22
N GLU A 122 2.95 -10.85 12.42
CA GLU A 122 1.93 -11.19 11.42
C GLU A 122 0.94 -10.05 11.19
N ALA A 123 0.44 -9.42 12.26
CA ALA A 123 -0.46 -8.28 12.16
C ALA A 123 0.21 -7.08 11.45
N ILE A 124 1.46 -6.75 11.80
CA ILE A 124 2.22 -5.70 11.13
C ILE A 124 2.50 -6.04 9.66
N ALA A 125 2.76 -7.32 9.33
CA ALA A 125 2.92 -7.74 7.95
C ALA A 125 1.62 -7.59 7.13
N SER A 126 0.46 -7.84 7.75
CA SER A 126 -0.85 -7.59 7.12
C SER A 126 -1.05 -6.10 6.86
N LEU A 127 -0.74 -5.23 7.83
CA LEU A 127 -0.83 -3.79 7.67
C LEU A 127 0.07 -3.27 6.54
N LEU A 128 1.33 -3.73 6.48
CA LEU A 128 2.23 -3.38 5.38
C LEU A 128 1.64 -3.78 4.03
N ALA A 129 1.10 -4.99 3.91
CA ALA A 129 0.51 -5.45 2.65
C ALA A 129 -0.73 -4.62 2.25
N ASP A 130 -1.60 -4.31 3.20
CA ASP A 130 -2.81 -3.53 2.94
C ASP A 130 -2.48 -2.08 2.55
N PHE A 131 -1.57 -1.42 3.28
CA PHE A 131 -1.16 -0.05 2.96
C PHE A 131 -0.31 0.03 1.69
N THR A 132 0.56 -0.96 1.40
CA THR A 132 1.24 -1.05 0.10
C THR A 132 0.24 -1.19 -1.04
N ALA A 133 -0.82 -1.98 -0.88
CA ALA A 133 -1.84 -2.11 -1.92
C ALA A 133 -2.61 -0.79 -2.15
N VAL A 134 -2.81 0.03 -1.11
CA VAL A 134 -3.41 1.36 -1.24
C VAL A 134 -2.43 2.33 -1.95
N ASP A 135 -1.17 2.34 -1.53
CA ASP A 135 -0.10 3.16 -2.11
C ASP A 135 0.13 2.84 -3.61
N ASP A 136 0.11 1.55 -3.98
CA ASP A 136 0.17 1.09 -5.38
C ASP A 136 -0.97 1.68 -6.25
N GLY A 137 -2.10 2.06 -5.66
CA GLY A 137 -3.21 2.73 -6.35
C GLY A 137 -2.91 4.19 -6.70
N LEU A 138 -1.98 4.82 -6.00
CA LEU A 138 -1.56 6.21 -6.18
C LEU A 138 -0.30 6.31 -7.05
N HIS A 139 0.61 5.34 -6.91
CA HIS A 139 1.92 5.32 -7.56
C HIS A 139 2.05 4.45 -8.80
N GLY A 140 3.19 4.63 -9.47
CA GLY A 140 3.68 3.71 -10.49
C GLY A 140 2.98 3.82 -11.84
N SER A 141 3.16 2.77 -12.64
CA SER A 141 2.57 2.64 -13.97
C SER A 141 1.06 2.41 -13.91
N ASP A 142 0.36 2.57 -15.04
CA ASP A 142 -1.06 2.19 -15.13
C ASP A 142 -1.31 0.74 -14.70
N GLU A 143 -0.33 -0.16 -14.88
CA GLU A 143 -0.42 -1.54 -14.41
C GLU A 143 -0.41 -1.63 -12.88
N ASN A 144 0.46 -0.86 -12.18
CA ASN A 144 0.47 -0.79 -10.72
C ASN A 144 -0.87 -0.25 -10.20
N LYS A 145 -1.31 0.89 -10.73
CA LYS A 145 -2.56 1.54 -10.32
C LYS A 145 -3.78 0.65 -10.53
N SER A 146 -3.78 -0.17 -11.58
CA SER A 146 -4.86 -1.13 -11.86
C SER A 146 -4.95 -2.29 -10.85
N LYS A 147 -3.84 -2.60 -10.17
CA LYS A 147 -3.74 -3.66 -9.15
C LYS A 147 -3.86 -3.13 -7.74
N GLY A 148 -3.64 -1.83 -7.55
CA GLY A 148 -3.87 -1.13 -6.29
C GLY A 148 -5.30 -1.29 -5.80
N LYS A 149 -5.47 -1.17 -4.48
CA LYS A 149 -6.75 -1.26 -3.78
C LYS A 149 -7.17 0.12 -3.31
N LYS A 150 -8.49 0.33 -3.20
CA LYS A 150 -8.99 1.50 -2.48
C LYS A 150 -8.84 1.25 -0.99
N TYR A 151 -8.67 2.31 -0.20
CA TYR A 151 -8.68 2.19 1.27
C TYR A 151 -9.92 1.43 1.78
N ALA A 152 -11.09 1.72 1.23
CA ALA A 152 -12.35 1.04 1.59
C ALA A 152 -12.36 -0.47 1.30
N ASP A 153 -11.51 -0.96 0.40
CA ASP A 153 -11.41 -2.39 0.08
C ASP A 153 -10.57 -3.16 1.11
N VAL A 154 -9.77 -2.46 1.92
CA VAL A 154 -8.85 -3.03 2.91
C VAL A 154 -9.12 -2.56 4.35
N SER A 155 -10.00 -1.59 4.57
CA SER A 155 -10.24 -0.97 5.88
C SER A 155 -10.58 -1.99 6.97
N ASP A 156 -11.39 -3.00 6.66
CA ASP A 156 -11.75 -4.04 7.63
C ASP A 156 -10.55 -4.92 8.04
N SER A 157 -9.62 -5.16 7.10
CA SER A 157 -8.39 -5.91 7.34
C SER A 157 -7.41 -5.10 8.21
N ILE A 158 -7.25 -3.81 7.87
CA ILE A 158 -6.46 -2.85 8.67
C ILE A 158 -6.97 -2.79 10.11
N ASP A 159 -8.28 -2.62 10.29
CA ASP A 159 -8.90 -2.53 11.62
C ASP A 159 -8.69 -3.82 12.43
N GLN A 160 -8.81 -4.99 11.80
CA GLN A 160 -8.57 -6.29 12.44
C GLN A 160 -7.10 -6.48 12.85
N ALA A 161 -6.15 -6.04 12.02
CA ALA A 161 -4.74 -6.13 12.34
C ALA A 161 -4.36 -5.19 13.51
N ILE A 162 -4.87 -3.96 13.52
CA ILE A 162 -4.69 -3.02 14.63
C ILE A 162 -5.29 -3.60 15.93
N GLU A 163 -6.51 -4.16 15.87
CA GLU A 163 -7.12 -4.80 17.04
C GLU A 163 -6.35 -6.03 17.53
N THR A 164 -5.62 -6.73 16.65
CA THR A 164 -4.72 -7.81 17.04
C THR A 164 -3.51 -7.26 17.80
N LEU A 165 -2.91 -6.17 17.32
CA LEU A 165 -1.80 -5.50 18.01
C LEU A 165 -2.22 -4.96 19.39
N LYS A 166 -3.42 -4.40 19.50
CA LYS A 166 -4.00 -3.90 20.77
C LYS A 166 -4.21 -4.98 21.82
N LYS A 167 -4.53 -6.20 21.40
CA LYS A 167 -4.67 -7.34 22.32
C LYS A 167 -3.31 -7.86 22.77
N GLY A 168 -2.32 -7.84 21.88
CA GLY A 168 -0.95 -8.27 22.17
C GLY A 168 -0.14 -7.27 23.01
N SER A 169 -0.61 -6.02 23.12
CA SER A 169 0.04 -4.92 23.87
C SER A 169 -0.47 -4.75 25.31
N GLN A 170 -1.52 -5.47 25.70
CA GLN A 170 -2.04 -5.46 27.06
C GLN A 170 -1.24 -6.44 27.92
N GLU A 171 -0.23 -5.91 28.62
CA GLU A 171 0.54 -6.61 29.67
C GLU A 171 -0.30 -6.88 30.94
#